data_AF-A0A2V7QRD3-F1
#
_entry.id   AF-A0A2V7QRD3-F1
#
_cell.length_a   1.000
_cell.length_b   1.000
_cell.length_c   1.000
_cell.angle_alpha   90.00
_cell.angle_beta   90.00
_cell.angle_gamma   90.00
#
_symmetry.space_group_name_H-M   'P 1'
#
loop_
_entity.id
_entity.type
_entity.pdbx_description
1 polymer ?
#
loop_
_entity_poly.entity_id
_entity_poly.type
_entity_poly.pdbx_seq_one_letter_code
_entity_poly.pdbx_strand_id
1 'polypeptide(L)'
;MSFEWLLGREYVQMHEVSRGRAPNGTPTYEAVVLFGRDPQTGAYGCMWLDNTGAGAFEPHGIGRGSVAGDSVPFLFHYTATDSFHTTFVYDRATDSWQWRMDNDSSGVRRPFARVTLTRR
;
A
#
# COMPACT_ATOMS: atom_id res chain seq x y z
N MET A 1 2.79 10.28 6.65
CA MET A 1 3.59 9.44 5.77
C MET A 1 5.06 9.83 5.73
N SER A 2 5.95 8.86 5.84
CA SER A 2 7.38 8.92 5.50
C SER A 2 7.79 7.69 4.69
N PHE A 3 8.92 7.79 3.98
CA PHE A 3 9.52 6.69 3.22
C PHE A 3 11.01 6.59 3.51
N GLU A 4 11.50 5.39 3.76
CA GLU A 4 12.91 5.13 4.09
C GLU A 4 13.43 3.86 3.41
N TRP A 5 14.69 3.88 2.97
CA TRP A 5 15.36 2.67 2.49
C TRP A 5 15.85 1.84 3.67
N LEU A 6 15.61 0.53 3.63
CA LEU A 6 16.06 -0.43 4.63
C LEU A 6 17.05 -1.43 4.04
N LEU A 7 17.84 -2.04 4.93
CA LEU A 7 18.66 -3.22 4.64
C LEU A 7 19.50 -3.08 3.35
N GLY A 8 20.30 -2.01 3.25
CA GLY A 8 21.15 -1.81 2.07
C GLY A 8 20.41 -1.36 0.80
N ARG A 9 19.19 -0.82 0.94
CA ARG A 9 18.27 -0.42 -0.16
C ARG A 9 17.59 -1.58 -0.87
N GLU A 10 17.53 -2.74 -0.22
CA GLU A 10 16.75 -3.89 -0.71
C GLU A 10 15.24 -3.68 -0.52
N TYR A 11 14.85 -2.88 0.46
CA TYR A 11 13.45 -2.58 0.76
C TYR A 11 13.20 -1.09 0.94
N VAL A 12 11.98 -0.65 0.61
CA VAL A 12 11.46 0.64 1.04
C VAL A 12 10.43 0.40 2.14
N GLN A 13 10.54 1.12 3.24
CA GLN A 13 9.49 1.22 4.25
C GLN A 13 8.67 2.47 4.00
N MET A 14 7.34 2.34 3.95
CA MET A 14 6.40 3.44 4.12
C MET A 14 5.82 3.37 5.53
N HIS A 15 5.83 4.48 6.27
CA HIS A 15 5.13 4.59 7.55
C HIS A 15 4.01 5.63 7.41
N GLU A 16 2.76 5.19 7.55
CA GLU A 16 1.59 6.06 7.50
C GLU A 16 0.90 6.13 8.86
N VAL A 17 0.60 7.35 9.28
CA VAL A 17 -0.09 7.63 10.54
C VAL A 17 -1.21 8.60 10.22
N SER A 18 -2.44 8.14 10.42
CA SER A 18 -3.62 8.99 10.20
C SER A 18 -3.62 10.20 11.14
N ARG A 19 -4.23 11.28 10.66
CA ARG A 19 -4.43 12.49 11.48
C ARG A 19 -5.51 12.30 12.54
N GLY A 20 -6.50 11.43 12.26
CA GLY A 20 -7.57 11.09 13.17
C GLY A 20 -7.04 10.43 14.45
N ARG A 21 -7.65 10.75 15.58
CA ARG A 21 -7.29 10.21 16.89
C ARG A 21 -8.51 9.55 17.54
N ALA A 22 -8.29 8.40 18.15
CA ALA A 22 -9.25 7.78 19.04
C ALA A 22 -9.32 8.55 20.38
N PRO A 23 -10.34 8.33 21.22
CA PRO A 23 -10.49 9.04 22.50
C PRO A 23 -9.30 8.91 23.45
N ASN A 24 -8.54 7.82 23.35
CA ASN A 24 -7.31 7.56 24.12
C ASN A 24 -6.05 8.21 23.53
N GLY A 25 -6.18 9.01 22.45
CA GLY A 25 -5.08 9.71 21.80
C GLY A 25 -4.28 8.89 20.77
N THR A 26 -4.57 7.60 20.58
CA THR A 26 -3.87 6.78 19.56
C THR A 26 -4.34 7.17 18.15
N PRO A 27 -3.51 6.98 17.11
CA PRO A 27 -3.96 7.12 15.73
C PRO A 27 -5.17 6.22 15.45
N THR A 28 -6.16 6.72 14.70
CA THR A 28 -7.28 5.88 14.22
C THR A 28 -6.85 4.81 13.22
N TYR A 29 -5.72 5.06 12.55
CA TYR A 29 -5.07 4.17 11.61
C TYR A 29 -3.56 4.44 11.63
N GLU A 30 -2.79 3.37 11.62
CA GLU A 30 -1.34 3.39 11.51
C GLU A 30 -0.90 2.15 10.74
N ALA A 31 0.03 2.33 9.81
CA ALA A 31 0.55 1.26 8.99
C ALA A 31 2.05 1.40 8.72
N VAL A 32 2.75 0.27 8.72
CA VAL A 32 4.09 0.10 8.17
C VAL A 32 3.97 -0.83 6.96
N VAL A 33 4.45 -0.38 5.82
CA VAL A 33 4.42 -1.15 4.57
C VAL A 33 5.83 -1.32 4.05
N LEU A 34 6.24 -2.58 3.85
CA LEU A 34 7.53 -2.91 3.27
C LEU A 34 7.37 -3.27 1.80
N PHE A 35 8.06 -2.57 0.92
CA PHE A 35 8.12 -2.83 -0.51
C PHE A 35 9.45 -3.49 -0.85
N GLY A 36 9.40 -4.57 -1.62
CA GLY A 36 10.58 -5.24 -2.17
C GLY A 36 10.37 -5.54 -3.65
N ARG A 37 11.46 -5.53 -4.43
CA ARG A 37 11.44 -5.92 -5.84
C ARG A 37 12.03 -7.32 -5.97
N ASP A 38 11.29 -8.21 -6.60
CA ASP A 38 11.80 -9.52 -6.98
C ASP A 38 12.87 -9.33 -8.08
N PRO A 39 14.13 -9.73 -7.86
CA PRO A 39 15.19 -9.56 -8.84
C PRO A 39 15.03 -10.47 -10.07
N GLN A 40 14.28 -11.57 -9.97
CA GLN A 40 14.08 -12.53 -11.07
C GLN A 40 13.01 -12.04 -12.04
N THR A 41 11.87 -11.59 -11.51
CA THR A 41 10.72 -11.18 -12.33
C THR A 41 10.63 -9.67 -12.53
N GLY A 42 11.28 -8.89 -11.67
CA GLY A 42 11.14 -7.44 -11.62
C GLY A 42 9.82 -6.96 -11.02
N ALA A 43 8.93 -7.87 -10.63
CA ALA A 43 7.68 -7.57 -9.95
C ALA A 43 7.96 -7.07 -8.52
N TYR A 44 7.01 -6.32 -7.97
CA TYR A 44 7.07 -5.83 -6.60
C TYR A 44 6.15 -6.65 -5.70
N GLY A 45 6.63 -6.89 -4.48
CA GLY A 45 5.80 -7.30 -3.35
C GLY A 45 5.67 -6.15 -2.37
N CYS A 46 4.51 -6.02 -1.73
CA CYS A 46 4.33 -5.14 -0.58
C CYS A 46 3.69 -5.90 0.58
N MET A 47 4.33 -5.88 1.75
CA MET A 47 3.77 -6.43 2.97
C MET A 47 3.14 -5.31 3.78
N TRP A 48 1.83 -5.37 3.99
CA TRP A 48 1.07 -4.33 4.67
C TRP A 48 0.80 -4.73 6.12
N LEU A 49 1.35 -3.97 7.07
CA LEU A 49 1.15 -4.18 8.50
C LEU A 49 0.40 -2.98 9.06
N ASP A 50 -0.81 -3.17 9.57
CA ASP A 50 -1.58 -2.07 10.13
C ASP A 50 -2.30 -2.45 11.43
N ASN A 51 -2.83 -1.43 12.09
CA ASN A 51 -3.52 -1.56 13.37
C ASN A 51 -5.01 -1.96 13.24
N THR A 52 -5.46 -2.41 12.06
CA THR A 52 -6.80 -3.01 11.88
C THR A 52 -6.79 -4.51 12.18
N GLY A 53 -5.61 -5.13 12.15
CA GLY A 53 -5.39 -6.51 12.58
C GLY A 53 -3.97 -6.97 12.26
N ALA A 54 -3.30 -7.60 13.23
CA ALA A 54 -1.88 -7.94 13.08
C ALA A 54 -1.58 -9.04 12.05
N GLY A 55 -2.57 -9.87 11.69
CA GLY A 55 -2.49 -10.92 10.65
C GLY A 55 -1.34 -11.94 10.76
N ALA A 56 -0.45 -11.83 11.76
CA ALA A 56 0.76 -12.63 11.97
C ALA A 56 1.60 -12.87 10.69
N PHE A 57 1.67 -11.88 9.77
CA PHE A 57 2.35 -12.00 8.47
C PHE A 57 1.75 -13.06 7.53
N GLU A 58 0.45 -13.32 7.64
CA GLU A 58 -0.26 -14.19 6.71
C GLU A 58 -0.10 -13.74 5.24
N PRO A 59 -0.02 -14.68 4.28
CA PRO A 59 0.21 -14.35 2.87
C PRO A 59 -0.80 -13.36 2.27
N HIS A 60 -2.04 -13.34 2.79
CA HIS A 60 -3.10 -12.44 2.38
C HIS A 60 -2.78 -10.95 2.62
N GLY A 61 -1.87 -10.65 3.56
CA GLY A 61 -1.32 -9.31 3.80
C GLY A 61 -0.23 -8.88 2.81
N ILE A 62 0.12 -9.71 1.83
CA ILE A 62 1.13 -9.43 0.82
C ILE A 62 0.46 -9.10 -0.52
N GLY A 63 0.64 -7.87 -0.98
CA GLY A 63 0.23 -7.42 -2.30
C GLY A 63 1.29 -7.71 -3.34
N ARG A 64 0.89 -8.04 -4.56
CA ARG A 64 1.79 -8.21 -5.71
C ARG A 64 1.43 -7.25 -6.83
N GLY A 65 2.44 -6.67 -7.47
CA GLY A 65 2.24 -5.68 -8.53
C GLY A 65 3.42 -5.61 -9.49
N SER A 66 3.19 -5.06 -10.67
CA SER A 66 4.23 -4.78 -11.66
C SER A 66 4.06 -3.36 -12.18
N VAL A 67 5.16 -2.71 -12.57
CA VAL A 67 5.11 -1.36 -13.15
C VAL A 67 4.32 -1.40 -14.46
N ALA A 68 3.36 -0.49 -14.58
CA ALA A 68 2.53 -0.31 -15.76
C ALA A 68 2.48 1.18 -16.11
N GLY A 69 3.38 1.61 -17.00
CA GLY A 69 3.59 3.02 -17.32
C GLY A 69 3.99 3.80 -16.06
N ASP A 70 3.14 4.76 -15.67
CA ASP A 70 3.36 5.60 -14.48
C ASP A 70 2.71 5.04 -13.22
N SER A 71 2.28 3.80 -13.25
CA SER A 71 1.56 3.20 -12.15
C SER A 71 2.18 1.91 -11.65
N VAL A 72 1.93 1.61 -10.39
CA VAL A 72 2.20 0.31 -9.77
C VAL A 72 0.92 -0.17 -9.08
N PRO A 73 0.09 -0.98 -9.78
CA PRO A 73 -1.06 -1.63 -9.19
C PRO A 73 -0.63 -2.87 -8.39
N PHE A 74 -0.86 -2.83 -7.08
CA PHE A 74 -0.78 -3.97 -6.18
C PHE A 74 -2.16 -4.58 -5.98
N LEU A 75 -2.21 -5.92 -5.99
CA LEU A 75 -3.40 -6.70 -5.67
C LEU A 75 -3.13 -7.57 -4.45
N PHE A 76 -4.04 -7.50 -3.47
CA PHE A 76 -4.11 -8.34 -2.28
C PHE A 76 -5.30 -9.27 -2.43
N HIS A 77 -5.09 -10.57 -2.31
CA HIS A 77 -6.18 -11.55 -2.29
C HIS A 77 -6.44 -11.96 -0.85
N TYR A 78 -7.59 -11.56 -0.30
CA TYR A 78 -7.98 -11.95 1.06
C TYR A 78 -8.75 -13.26 1.05
N THR A 79 -9.65 -13.44 0.08
CA THR A 79 -10.39 -14.68 -0.13
C THR A 79 -10.44 -15.00 -1.63
N ALA A 80 -11.15 -16.06 -2.01
CA ALA A 80 -11.41 -16.36 -3.42
C ALA A 80 -12.25 -15.27 -4.13
N THR A 81 -13.04 -14.50 -3.37
CA THR A 81 -13.97 -13.51 -3.91
C THR A 81 -13.66 -12.08 -3.49
N ASP A 82 -12.86 -11.89 -2.44
CA ASP A 82 -12.54 -10.58 -1.89
C ASP A 82 -11.07 -10.25 -2.08
N SER A 83 -10.82 -9.04 -2.57
CA SER A 83 -9.49 -8.53 -2.82
C SER A 83 -9.42 -7.04 -2.56
N PHE A 84 -8.19 -6.54 -2.41
CA PHE A 84 -7.93 -5.12 -2.25
C PHE A 84 -6.94 -4.66 -3.29
N HIS A 85 -7.21 -3.49 -3.86
CA HIS A 85 -6.36 -2.88 -4.86
C HIS A 85 -5.74 -1.62 -4.29
N THR A 86 -4.41 -1.58 -4.30
CA THR A 86 -3.64 -0.38 -4.02
C THR A 86 -2.87 -0.02 -5.28
N THR A 87 -3.22 1.10 -5.91
CA THR A 87 -2.52 1.60 -7.09
C THR A 87 -1.84 2.92 -6.77
N PHE A 88 -0.51 2.94 -6.89
CA PHE A 88 0.25 4.18 -6.92
C PHE A 88 0.34 4.65 -8.37
N VAL A 89 -0.02 5.91 -8.64
CA VAL A 89 0.05 6.52 -9.97
C VAL A 89 0.84 7.81 -9.86
N TYR A 90 1.94 7.91 -10.60
CA TYR A 90 2.75 9.12 -10.67
C TYR A 90 2.15 10.10 -11.68
N ASP A 91 1.95 11.34 -11.25
CA ASP A 91 1.59 12.46 -12.10
C ASP A 91 2.84 13.30 -12.36
N ARG A 92 3.34 13.24 -13.60
CA ARG A 92 4.51 14.01 -14.04
C ARG A 92 4.28 15.51 -14.06
N ALA A 93 3.05 15.96 -14.30
CA ALA A 93 2.76 17.39 -14.44
C ALA A 93 2.88 18.11 -13.10
N THR A 94 2.58 17.40 -12.01
CA THR A 94 2.55 17.96 -10.66
C THR A 94 3.66 17.42 -9.75
N ASP A 95 4.53 16.55 -10.26
CA ASP A 95 5.53 15.78 -9.49
C ASP A 95 4.93 15.19 -8.21
N SER A 96 3.78 14.53 -8.35
CA SER A 96 3.03 13.97 -7.23
C SER A 96 2.63 12.52 -7.49
N TRP A 97 2.30 11.80 -6.43
CA TRP A 97 1.74 10.45 -6.53
C TRP A 97 0.29 10.44 -6.06
N GLN A 98 -0.56 9.77 -6.81
CA GLN A 98 -1.90 9.39 -6.37
C GLN A 98 -1.85 7.96 -5.85
N TRP A 99 -2.23 7.78 -4.58
CA TRP A 99 -2.45 6.48 -3.99
C TRP A 99 -3.95 6.21 -3.97
N ARG A 100 -4.37 5.26 -4.80
CA ARG A 100 -5.77 4.85 -4.98
C ARG A 100 -5.97 3.51 -4.31
N MET A 101 -6.94 3.45 -3.41
CA MET A 101 -7.31 2.24 -2.67
C MET A 101 -8.75 1.87 -2.99
N ASP A 102 -8.98 0.63 -3.38
CA ASP A 102 -10.30 0.13 -3.72
C ASP A 102 -10.52 -1.26 -3.14
N ASN A 103 -11.67 -1.46 -2.49
CA ASN A 103 -12.15 -2.79 -2.14
C ASN A 103 -12.75 -3.43 -3.39
N ASP A 104 -12.58 -4.73 -3.53
CA ASP A 104 -13.28 -5.55 -4.50
C ASP A 104 -13.91 -6.73 -3.77
N SER A 105 -15.23 -6.84 -3.82
CA SER A 105 -15.96 -7.98 -3.27
C SER A 105 -16.86 -8.56 -4.34
N SER A 106 -16.64 -9.83 -4.64
CA SER A 106 -17.35 -10.56 -5.69
C SER A 106 -17.32 -9.85 -7.06
N GLY A 107 -16.19 -9.20 -7.39
CA GLY A 107 -16.00 -8.45 -8.63
C GLY A 107 -16.57 -7.03 -8.62
N VAL A 108 -17.17 -6.59 -7.51
CA VAL A 108 -17.72 -5.23 -7.38
C VAL A 108 -16.69 -4.32 -6.72
N ARG A 109 -16.06 -3.47 -7.54
CA ARG A 109 -15.07 -2.49 -7.09
C ARG A 109 -15.72 -1.28 -6.42
N ARG A 110 -15.25 -0.89 -5.24
CA ARG A 110 -15.69 0.30 -4.50
C ARG A 110 -14.50 1.13 -4.02
N PRO A 111 -14.52 2.47 -4.22
CA PRO A 111 -13.52 3.36 -3.65
C PRO A 111 -13.43 3.21 -2.13
N PHE A 112 -12.22 3.00 -1.63
CA PHE A 112 -11.92 3.05 -0.21
C PHE A 112 -11.30 4.39 0.15
N ALA A 113 -10.21 4.77 -0.51
CA ALA A 113 -9.52 6.03 -0.27
C ALA A 113 -8.77 6.53 -1.50
N ARG A 114 -8.52 7.85 -1.51
CA ARG A 114 -7.76 8.56 -2.53
C ARG A 114 -6.85 9.55 -1.82
N VAL A 115 -5.54 9.38 -1.98
CA VAL A 115 -4.54 10.19 -1.29
C VAL A 115 -3.57 10.76 -2.32
N THR A 116 -3.31 12.06 -2.24
CA THR A 116 -2.21 12.69 -2.99
C THR A 116 -0.98 12.79 -2.11
N LEU A 117 0.13 12.27 -2.59
CA LEU A 117 1.44 12.31 -1.94
C LEU A 117 2.32 13.27 -2.71
N THR A 118 2.85 14.26 -2.02
CA THR A 118 3.80 15.22 -2.57
C THR A 118 5.16 15.01 -1.90
N ARG A 119 6.23 15.23 -2.66
CA ARG A 119 7.58 15.28 -2.07
C ARG A 119 7.61 16.38 -1.02
N ARG A 120 8.26 16.10 0.11
CA ARG A 120 8.59 17.10 1.13
C ARG A 120 10.03 17.56 0.96
#